data_AF-A0A9P7ERY3-F1
#
_entry.id   AF-A0A9P7ERY3-F1
#
_cell.length_a   1.000
_cell.length_b   1.000
_cell.length_c   1.000
_cell.angle_alpha   90.00
_cell.angle_beta   90.00
_cell.angle_gamma   90.00
#
_symmetry.space_group_name_H-M   'P 1'
#
loop_
_entity.id
_entity.type
_entity.pdbx_description
1 polymer ?
#
loop_
_entity_poly.entity_id
_entity_poly.type
_entity_poly.pdbx_seq_one_letter_code
_entity_poly.pdbx_strand_id
1 'polypeptide(L)'
;FSKDSMLHTVVEFIVCDDQSLAVANKTTFRNCLVAMHPASTTAELPSTHNITTYIRNAFIKLIKGTKANIQVSFFIDVIAFSNVF
;
A
#
# COMPACT_ATOMS: atom_id res chain seq x y z
N PHE A 1 1.55 -10.60 -15.66
CA PHE A 1 1.10 -10.03 -14.37
C PHE A 1 1.81 -10.76 -13.25
N SER A 2 2.45 -10.05 -12.30
CA SER A 2 3.02 -10.66 -11.09
C SER A 2 2.04 -10.54 -9.92
N LYS A 3 2.19 -11.40 -8.90
CA LYS A 3 1.38 -11.36 -7.68
C LYS A 3 1.39 -9.96 -7.01
N ASP A 4 2.56 -9.34 -6.93
CA ASP A 4 2.70 -8.00 -6.33
C ASP A 4 2.03 -6.91 -7.17
N SER A 5 2.12 -6.99 -8.51
CA SER A 5 1.44 -6.03 -9.40
C SER A 5 -0.08 -6.14 -9.30
N MET A 6 -0.61 -7.36 -9.16
CA MET A 6 -2.04 -7.59 -8.97
C MET A 6 -2.49 -7.06 -7.61
N LEU A 7 -1.74 -7.35 -6.55
CA LEU A 7 -2.03 -6.82 -5.22
C LEU A 7 -2.05 -5.29 -5.22
N HIS A 8 -1.05 -4.65 -5.82
CA HIS A 8 -0.98 -3.18 -5.95
C HIS A 8 -2.22 -2.63 -6.67
N THR A 9 -2.54 -3.17 -7.84
CA THR A 9 -3.68 -2.72 -8.66
C THR A 9 -5.01 -2.88 -7.93
N VAL A 10 -5.21 -4.00 -7.22
CA VAL A 10 -6.43 -4.23 -6.44
C VAL A 10 -6.49 -3.31 -5.21
N VAL A 11 -5.36 -3.02 -4.58
CA VAL A 11 -5.30 -2.03 -3.49
C VAL A 11 -5.68 -0.65 -4.01
N GLU A 12 -5.11 -0.20 -5.14
CA GLU A 12 -5.46 1.08 -5.75
C GLU A 12 -6.93 1.17 -6.10
N PHE A 13 -7.49 0.14 -6.76
CA PHE A 13 -8.92 0.08 -7.04
C PHE A 13 -9.75 0.22 -5.75
N ILE A 14 -9.37 -0.48 -4.68
CA ILE A 14 -10.14 -0.43 -3.43
C ILE A 14 -10.06 0.93 -2.75
N VAL A 15 -8.86 1.52 -2.68
CA VAL A 15 -8.61 2.75 -1.93
C VAL A 15 -9.05 3.99 -2.73
N CYS A 16 -8.73 4.04 -4.02
CA CYS A 16 -9.00 5.20 -4.86
C CYS A 16 -10.47 5.28 -5.28
N ASP A 17 -11.13 4.14 -5.49
CA ASP A 17 -12.54 4.09 -5.90
C ASP A 17 -13.51 3.84 -4.71
N ASP A 18 -13.04 4.06 -3.48
CA ASP A 18 -13.79 3.92 -2.22
C ASP A 18 -14.60 2.62 -2.11
N GLN A 19 -13.98 1.50 -2.53
CA GLN A 19 -14.63 0.20 -2.46
C GLN A 19 -14.50 -0.39 -1.06
N SER A 20 -15.49 -1.20 -0.66
CA SER A 20 -15.37 -1.97 0.57
C SER A 20 -14.22 -2.97 0.48
N LEU A 21 -13.39 -3.04 1.54
CA LEU A 21 -12.36 -4.07 1.70
C LEU A 21 -12.89 -5.51 1.57
N ALA A 22 -14.19 -5.72 1.82
CA ALA A 22 -14.85 -7.01 1.66
C ALA A 22 -14.96 -7.46 0.19
N VAL A 23 -14.86 -6.53 -0.78
CA VAL A 23 -14.91 -6.84 -2.22
C VAL A 23 -13.82 -7.83 -2.61
N ALA A 24 -12.63 -7.74 -2.02
CA ALA A 24 -11.51 -8.64 -2.30
C ALA A 24 -11.83 -10.12 -2.06
N ASN A 25 -12.70 -10.41 -1.09
CA ASN A 25 -13.11 -11.78 -0.77
C ASN A 25 -14.39 -12.21 -1.47
N LYS A 26 -15.08 -11.32 -2.20
CA LYS A 26 -16.29 -11.70 -2.95
C LYS A 26 -15.93 -12.68 -4.07
N THR A 27 -16.62 -13.82 -4.11
CA THR A 27 -16.41 -14.85 -5.14
C THR A 27 -16.51 -14.29 -6.54
N THR A 28 -17.51 -13.46 -6.82
CA THR A 28 -17.70 -12.85 -8.14
C THR A 28 -16.49 -12.01 -8.57
N PHE A 29 -15.95 -11.19 -7.65
CA PHE A 29 -14.77 -10.37 -7.92
C PHE A 29 -13.53 -11.24 -8.17
N ARG A 30 -13.32 -12.27 -7.34
CA ARG A 30 -12.21 -13.23 -7.52
C ARG A 30 -12.34 -13.99 -8.84
N ASN A 31 -13.54 -14.37 -9.25
CA ASN A 31 -13.79 -15.00 -10.55
C ASN A 31 -13.45 -14.04 -11.70
N CYS A 32 -13.79 -12.75 -11.60
CA CYS A 32 -13.38 -11.75 -12.58
C CYS A 32 -11.85 -11.64 -12.65
N LEU A 33 -11.14 -11.65 -11.52
CA LEU A 33 -9.67 -11.64 -11.51
C LEU A 33 -9.07 -12.88 -12.18
N VAL A 34 -9.62 -14.06 -11.93
CA VAL A 34 -9.21 -15.30 -12.62
C VAL A 34 -9.53 -15.24 -14.11
N ALA A 35 -10.68 -14.71 -14.50
CA ALA A 35 -11.02 -14.56 -15.92
C ALA A 35 -10.07 -13.58 -16.64
N MET A 36 -9.68 -12.49 -15.98
CA MET A 36 -8.69 -11.52 -16.50
C MET A 36 -7.27 -12.09 -16.53
N HIS A 37 -6.95 -13.03 -15.65
CA HIS A 37 -5.64 -13.70 -15.61
C HIS A 37 -5.81 -15.19 -15.27
N PRO A 38 -6.09 -16.05 -16.27
CA PRO A 38 -6.44 -17.46 -16.05
C PRO A 38 -5.31 -18.29 -15.43
N ALA A 39 -4.07 -17.84 -15.58
CA ALA A 39 -2.90 -18.48 -14.98
C ALA A 39 -2.75 -18.21 -13.47
N SER A 40 -3.61 -17.37 -12.88
CA SER A 40 -3.57 -17.07 -11.44
C SER A 40 -3.94 -18.30 -10.63
N THR A 41 -3.11 -18.67 -9.66
CA THR A 41 -3.54 -19.63 -8.64
C THR A 41 -4.43 -18.97 -7.59
N THR A 42 -5.29 -19.73 -6.93
CA THR A 42 -6.16 -19.20 -5.86
C THR A 42 -5.39 -18.58 -4.69
N ALA A 43 -4.13 -19.00 -4.49
CA ALA A 43 -3.19 -18.46 -3.49
C ALA A 43 -2.49 -17.16 -3.92
N GLU A 44 -2.55 -16.81 -5.21
CA GLU A 44 -2.05 -15.55 -5.73
C GLU A 44 -3.09 -14.44 -5.63
N LEU A 45 -4.38 -14.79 -5.65
CA LEU A 45 -5.46 -13.81 -5.55
C LEU A 45 -5.40 -13.02 -4.24
N PRO A 46 -5.54 -11.68 -4.29
CA PRO A 46 -5.49 -10.86 -3.10
C PRO A 46 -6.73 -11.12 -2.24
N SER A 47 -6.49 -11.38 -0.95
CA SER A 47 -7.54 -11.42 0.06
C SER A 47 -7.64 -10.08 0.78
N THR A 48 -8.76 -9.84 1.48
CA THR A 48 -8.91 -8.69 2.37
C THR A 48 -7.74 -8.56 3.36
N HIS A 49 -7.20 -9.68 3.86
CA HIS A 49 -6.05 -9.67 4.76
C HIS A 49 -4.77 -9.16 4.07
N ASN A 50 -4.52 -9.58 2.83
CA ASN A 50 -3.34 -9.12 2.07
C ASN A 50 -3.44 -7.62 1.80
N ILE A 51 -4.61 -7.14 1.38
CA ILE A 51 -4.86 -5.71 1.11
C ILE A 51 -4.72 -4.88 2.38
N THR A 52 -5.32 -5.30 3.49
CA THR A 52 -5.22 -4.58 4.78
C THR A 52 -3.78 -4.51 5.26
N THR A 53 -3.03 -5.61 5.15
CA THR A 53 -1.61 -5.66 5.51
C THR A 53 -0.78 -4.73 4.63
N TYR A 54 -1.05 -4.72 3.32
CA TYR A 54 -0.39 -3.84 2.37
C TYR A 54 -0.61 -2.36 2.74
N ILE A 55 -1.86 -1.95 2.92
CA ILE A 55 -2.24 -0.58 3.29
C ILE A 55 -1.57 -0.19 4.61
N ARG A 56 -1.66 -1.04 5.63
CA ARG A 56 -1.02 -0.80 6.93
C ARG A 56 0.49 -0.59 6.79
N ASN A 57 1.17 -1.44 6.02
CA ASN A 57 2.61 -1.34 5.83
C ASN A 57 3.00 -0.06 5.06
N ALA A 58 2.24 0.29 4.03
CA ALA A 58 2.43 1.53 3.28
C ALA A 58 2.26 2.75 4.20
N PHE A 59 1.22 2.76 5.04
CA PHE A 59 0.97 3.82 6.01
C PHE A 59 2.11 3.93 7.05
N ILE A 60 2.54 2.81 7.63
CA ILE A 60 3.67 2.79 8.56
C ILE A 60 4.94 3.36 7.90
N LYS A 61 5.22 2.96 6.66
CA LYS A 61 6.37 3.46 5.89
C LYS A 61 6.28 4.98 5.70
N LEU A 62 5.11 5.49 5.33
CA LEU A 62 4.85 6.93 5.16
C LEU A 62 5.11 7.71 6.46
N ILE A 63 4.53 7.26 7.58
CA ILE A 63 4.70 7.93 8.88
C ILE A 63 6.15 7.90 9.34
N LYS A 64 6.85 6.76 9.17
CA LYS A 64 8.28 6.66 9.49
C LYS A 64 9.13 7.59 8.64
N GLY A 65 8.88 7.64 7.33
CA GLY A 65 9.58 8.56 6.42
C GLY A 65 9.33 10.03 6.78
N THR A 66 8.09 10.38 7.09
CA THR A 66 7.71 11.73 7.51
C THR A 66 8.43 12.13 8.80
N LYS A 67 8.47 11.23 9.80
CA LYS A 67 9.22 11.46 11.04
C LYS A 67 10.71 11.70 10.77
N ALA A 68 11.32 10.88 9.93
CA ALA A 68 12.74 11.02 9.60
C ALA A 68 13.02 12.37 8.91
N ASN A 69 12.16 12.78 7.97
CA ASN A 69 12.30 14.07 7.28
C ASN A 69 12.18 15.25 8.24
N ILE A 70 11.19 15.22 9.13
CA ILE A 70 11.01 16.27 10.16
C ILE A 70 12.25 16.35 11.07
N GLN A 71 12.78 15.21 11.52
CA GLN A 71 13.98 15.19 12.37
C GLN A 71 15.22 15.75 11.66
N VAL A 72 15.41 15.42 10.39
CA VAL A 72 16.51 15.97 9.57
C VAL A 72 16.37 17.49 9.43
N SER A 73 15.16 17.99 9.15
CA SER A 73 14.91 19.44 9.07
C SER A 73 15.28 20.16 10.38
N PHE A 74 14.82 19.67 11.53
CA PHE A 74 15.17 20.26 12.83
C PHE A 74 16.69 20.26 13.09
N PHE A 75 17.39 19.19 12.71
CA PHE A 75 18.84 19.10 12.92
C PHE A 75 19.60 20.09 12.02
N ILE A 76 19.19 20.25 10.76
CA ILE A 76 19.76 21.24 9.84
C ILE A 76 19.53 22.66 10.37
N ASP A 77 18.32 22.97 10.84
CA ASP A 77 17.99 24.30 11.38
C ASP A 77 18.84 24.66 12.61
N VAL A 78 19.05 23.69 13.52
CA VAL A 78 19.91 23.88 14.70
C VAL A 78 21.37 24.11 14.28
N ILE A 79 21.91 23.30 13.36
CA ILE A 79 23.28 23.48 12.86
C ILE A 79 23.44 24.83 12.15
N ALA A 80 22.45 25.22 11.33
CA ALA A 80 22.49 26.50 10.64
C ALA A 80 22.50 27.67 11.64
N PHE A 81 21.68 27.60 12.70
CA PHE A 81 21.71 28.60 13.77
C PHE A 81 23.04 28.64 14.52
N SER A 82 23.62 27.48 14.84
CA SER A 82 24.94 27.39 15.52
C SER A 82 26.13 27.77 14.65
N ASN A 83 26.00 27.84 13.33
CA ASN A 83 27.07 28.32 12.44
C ASN A 83 26.94 29.81 12.12
N VAL A 84 25.78 30.42 12.41
CA VAL A 84 25.52 31.85 12.19
C VAL A 84 25.85 32.69 13.44
N PHE A 85 25.86 32.09 14.62
CA PHE A 85 26.27 32.69 15.90
C PHE A 85 27.55 32.04 16.42
#